data_AF-A0A536DVS7-F1
#
_entry.id   AF-A0A536DVS7-F1
#
_cell.length_a   1.000
_cell.length_b   1.000
_cell.length_c   1.000
_cell.angle_alpha   90.00
_cell.angle_beta   90.00
_cell.angle_gamma   90.00
#
_symmetry.space_group_name_H-M   'P 1'
#
loop_
_entity.id
_entity.type
_entity.pdbx_description
1 polymer ?
#
loop_
_entity_poly.entity_id
_entity_poly.type
_entity_poly.pdbx_seq_one_letter_code
_entity_poly.pdbx_strand_id
1 'polypeptide(L)'
;DYVPFIIFAIIALGMTALIIEVQQAVRKIPIQSAQRVAGGREVGRRASFLPLRVNHAGVIPIIFAISVMFLPTIIANYFNAAPPATWYYRAAHWMEGNFSPSTANVPMAITYNGLYFLFTFGFTYFYTAITFDVHEVADNLKRYSSFIPGIRPGRPTADYLQAVMNRVTFVGAIFLGFITVILPIATSKISGINQQQMYLGGTAILIVVGVALDTMKQLQTQLVMRQYRGFIK
;
A
#
# COMPACT_ATOMS: atom_id res chain seq x y z
N ASP A 1 -9.38 -26.51 -23.33
CA ASP A 1 -9.52 -25.91 -21.98
C ASP A 1 -9.04 -24.46 -21.91
N TYR A 2 -9.79 -23.50 -22.48
CA TYR A 2 -9.46 -22.06 -22.43
C TYR A 2 -10.33 -21.27 -21.44
N VAL A 3 -11.42 -21.87 -20.95
CA VAL A 3 -12.36 -21.25 -20.02
C VAL A 3 -11.70 -20.77 -18.72
N PRO A 4 -10.79 -21.53 -18.07
CA PRO A 4 -10.09 -21.05 -16.87
C PRO A 4 -9.20 -19.84 -17.15
N PHE A 5 -8.59 -19.80 -18.33
CA PHE A 5 -7.69 -18.71 -18.75
C PHE A 5 -8.46 -17.41 -19.03
N ILE A 6 -9.64 -17.51 -19.64
CA ILE A 6 -10.52 -16.36 -19.90
C ILE A 6 -11.06 -15.79 -18.58
N ILE A 7 -11.52 -16.65 -17.66
CA ILE A 7 -12.00 -16.21 -16.35
C ILE A 7 -10.87 -15.55 -15.56
N PHE A 8 -9.67 -16.13 -15.58
CA PHE A 8 -8.49 -15.54 -14.95
C PHE A 8 -8.17 -14.14 -15.53
N ALA A 9 -8.19 -13.99 -16.85
CA ALA A 9 -7.93 -12.70 -17.51
C ALA A 9 -8.94 -11.62 -17.10
N ILE A 10 -10.23 -11.98 -16.99
CA ILE A 10 -11.29 -11.06 -16.56
C ILE A 10 -11.08 -10.64 -15.10
N ILE A 11 -10.75 -11.58 -14.22
CA ILE A 11 -10.46 -11.28 -12.81
C ILE A 11 -9.23 -10.38 -12.69
N ALA A 12 -8.15 -10.68 -13.41
CA ALA A 12 -6.93 -9.89 -13.40
C ALA A 12 -7.18 -8.44 -13.88
N LEU A 13 -7.98 -8.25 -14.94
CA LEU A 13 -8.39 -6.93 -15.42
C LEU A 13 -9.23 -6.17 -14.41
N GLY A 14 -10.25 -6.82 -13.82
CA GLY A 14 -11.10 -6.21 -12.80
C GLY A 14 -10.30 -5.78 -11.56
N MET A 15 -9.40 -6.64 -11.11
CA MET A 15 -8.51 -6.33 -9.97
C MET A 15 -7.54 -5.20 -10.30
N THR A 16 -6.99 -5.16 -11.51
CA THR A 16 -6.10 -4.08 -11.95
C THR A 16 -6.82 -2.73 -11.94
N ALA A 17 -8.06 -2.67 -12.45
CA ALA A 17 -8.86 -1.44 -12.42
C ALA A 17 -9.12 -0.97 -10.98
N LEU A 18 -9.50 -1.90 -10.09
CA LEU A 18 -9.76 -1.62 -8.68
C LEU A 18 -8.49 -1.16 -7.93
N ILE A 19 -7.32 -1.74 -8.23
CA ILE A 19 -6.03 -1.29 -7.70
C ILE A 19 -5.72 0.14 -8.17
N ILE A 20 -5.91 0.44 -9.47
CA ILE A 20 -5.64 1.76 -10.02
C ILE A 20 -6.51 2.82 -9.35
N GLU A 21 -7.81 2.55 -9.16
CA GLU A 21 -8.75 3.50 -8.55
C GLU A 21 -8.33 3.89 -7.14
N VAL A 22 -8.01 2.91 -6.29
CA VAL A 22 -7.61 3.18 -4.91
C VAL A 22 -6.20 3.76 -4.80
N GLN A 23 -5.27 3.33 -5.66
CA GLN A 23 -3.90 3.88 -5.68
C GLN A 23 -3.87 5.35 -6.14
N GLN A 24 -4.82 5.76 -6.98
CA GLN A 24 -4.98 7.15 -7.42
C GLN A 24 -5.86 7.98 -6.49
N ALA A 25 -6.60 7.35 -5.57
CA ALA A 25 -7.45 8.05 -4.63
C ALA A 25 -6.64 8.99 -3.72
N VAL A 26 -7.07 10.24 -3.68
CA VAL A 26 -6.45 11.30 -2.86
C VAL A 26 -7.51 12.01 -2.02
N ARG A 27 -7.24 12.14 -0.73
CA ARG A 27 -7.94 13.05 0.16
C ARG A 27 -7.36 14.44 -0.02
N LYS A 28 -8.15 15.34 -0.62
CA LYS A 28 -7.76 16.74 -0.84
C LYS A 28 -8.07 17.56 0.42
N ILE A 29 -7.04 18.05 1.11
CA ILE A 29 -7.20 18.95 2.25
C ILE A 29 -7.04 20.39 1.74
N PRO A 30 -8.07 21.26 1.83
CA PRO A 30 -7.95 22.62 1.35
C PRO A 30 -6.95 23.40 2.19
N ILE A 31 -6.04 24.11 1.52
CA ILE A 31 -5.10 25.04 2.13
C ILE A 31 -5.31 26.42 1.55
N GLN A 32 -5.18 27.43 2.39
CA GLN A 32 -5.21 28.83 2.01
C GLN A 32 -3.83 29.41 2.30
N SER A 33 -3.23 30.03 1.28
CA SER A 33 -2.02 30.83 1.46
C SER A 33 -2.43 32.21 1.96
N ALA A 34 -1.78 32.69 3.01
CA ALA A 34 -1.94 34.06 3.47
C ALA A 34 -1.46 34.99 2.34
N GLN A 35 -2.39 35.74 1.76
CA GLN A 35 -2.06 36.66 0.68
C GLN A 35 -1.07 37.71 1.17
N ARG A 36 -0.05 37.97 0.36
CA ARG A 36 0.72 39.20 0.48
C ARG A 36 -0.08 40.28 -0.24
N VAL A 37 -0.69 41.20 0.51
CA VAL A 37 -1.34 42.37 -0.08
C VAL A 37 -0.23 43.27 -0.63
N ALA A 38 -0.08 43.31 -1.95
CA ALA A 38 0.83 44.23 -2.62
C ALA A 38 0.00 45.11 -3.58
N GLY A 39 -0.05 46.42 -3.32
CA GLY A 39 -0.70 47.39 -4.20
C GLY A 39 -2.23 47.48 -4.12
N GLY A 40 -2.84 47.13 -2.99
CA GLY A 40 -4.28 47.40 -2.73
C GLY A 40 -5.28 46.55 -3.53
N ARG A 41 -4.81 45.57 -4.30
CA ARG A 41 -5.66 44.57 -4.97
C ARG A 41 -5.39 43.20 -4.35
N GLU A 42 -6.43 42.55 -3.83
CA GLU A 42 -6.35 41.16 -3.39
C GLU A 42 -6.11 40.27 -4.62
N VAL A 43 -4.84 39.93 -4.88
CA VAL A 43 -4.50 38.96 -5.92
C VAL A 43 -4.91 37.57 -5.44
N GLY A 44 -6.14 37.19 -5.82
CA GLY A 44 -6.66 35.83 -5.96
C GLY A 44 -6.45 34.87 -4.78
N ARG A 45 -7.53 34.55 -4.06
CA ARG A 45 -7.61 33.38 -3.17
C ARG A 45 -7.56 32.11 -4.03
N ARG A 46 -6.37 31.74 -4.51
CA ARG A 46 -6.20 30.48 -5.25
C ARG A 46 -6.36 29.36 -4.25
N ALA A 47 -7.53 28.71 -4.29
CA ALA A 47 -7.79 27.51 -3.51
C ALA A 47 -6.77 26.45 -3.94
N SER A 48 -5.82 26.17 -3.06
CA SER A 48 -4.89 25.05 -3.22
C SER A 48 -5.31 23.94 -2.28
N PHE A 49 -4.78 22.75 -2.48
CA PHE A 49 -5.03 21.62 -1.59
C PHE A 49 -3.75 20.84 -1.37
N LEU A 50 -3.59 20.32 -0.15
CA LEU A 50 -2.60 19.32 0.18
C LEU A 50 -3.18 17.93 -0.16
N PRO A 51 -2.64 17.21 -1.14
CA PRO A 51 -3.11 15.87 -1.47
C PRO A 51 -2.52 14.84 -0.49
N LEU A 52 -3.39 14.15 0.25
CA LEU A 52 -3.00 12.94 0.99
C LEU A 52 -3.46 11.71 0.20
N ARG A 53 -2.53 10.86 -0.22
CA ARG A 53 -2.86 9.61 -0.93
C ARG A 53 -3.47 8.60 0.04
N VAL A 54 -4.48 7.85 -0.43
CA VAL A 54 -5.10 6.79 0.39
C VAL A 54 -4.10 5.69 0.73
N ASN A 55 -3.31 5.28 -0.26
CA ASN A 55 -2.18 4.40 -0.04
C ASN A 55 -0.86 5.19 -0.10
N HIS A 56 -0.51 5.88 0.98
CA HIS A 56 0.78 6.56 1.09
C HIS A 56 1.96 5.58 1.16
N ALA A 57 1.72 4.39 1.73
CA ALA A 57 2.75 3.38 1.95
C ALA A 57 3.18 2.62 0.69
N GLY A 58 2.40 2.74 -0.39
CA GLY A 58 2.67 2.04 -1.64
C GLY A 58 2.59 0.53 -1.46
N VAL A 59 3.61 -0.18 -1.93
CA VAL A 59 3.65 -1.65 -1.91
C VAL A 59 4.61 -2.21 -0.85
N ILE A 60 5.39 -1.33 -0.21
CA ILE A 60 6.47 -1.71 0.73
C ILE A 60 5.95 -2.50 1.94
N PRO A 61 4.82 -2.15 2.58
CA PRO A 61 4.28 -2.94 3.70
C PRO A 61 4.00 -4.40 3.36
N ILE A 62 3.53 -4.66 2.14
CA ILE A 62 3.22 -6.01 1.66
C ILE A 62 4.51 -6.82 1.57
N ILE A 63 5.59 -6.23 1.06
CA ILE A 63 6.89 -6.88 0.94
C ILE A 63 7.44 -7.25 2.33
N PHE A 64 7.34 -6.33 3.29
CA PHE A 64 7.72 -6.64 4.68
C PHE A 64 6.88 -7.77 5.26
N ALA A 65 5.55 -7.73 5.08
CA ALA A 65 4.68 -8.81 5.53
C ALA A 65 5.07 -10.17 4.92
N ILE A 66 5.36 -10.23 3.61
CA ILE A 66 5.83 -11.46 2.95
C ILE A 66 7.15 -11.93 3.56
N SER A 67 8.14 -11.03 3.71
CA SER A 67 9.45 -11.41 4.24
C SER A 67 9.37 -12.04 5.64
N VAL A 68 8.52 -11.49 6.51
CA VAL A 68 8.27 -12.03 7.86
C VAL A 68 7.52 -13.36 7.80
N MET A 69 6.55 -13.50 6.90
CA MET A 69 5.79 -14.75 6.73
C MET A 69 6.63 -15.89 6.13
N PHE A 70 7.60 -15.59 5.27
CA PHE A 70 8.47 -16.59 4.63
C PHE A 70 9.66 -17.03 5.49
N LEU A 71 10.11 -16.18 6.41
CA LEU A 71 11.27 -16.45 7.26
C LEU A 71 11.15 -17.80 8.03
N PRO A 72 10.02 -18.12 8.69
CA PRO A 72 9.85 -19.40 9.37
C PRO A 72 9.96 -20.59 8.41
N THR A 73 9.40 -20.49 7.21
CA THR A 73 9.45 -21.54 6.18
C THR A 73 10.88 -21.75 5.67
N ILE A 74 11.66 -20.69 5.49
CA ILE A 74 13.06 -20.79 5.08
C ILE A 74 13.88 -21.51 6.16
N ILE A 75 13.66 -21.17 7.43
CA ILE A 75 14.35 -21.83 8.56
C ILE A 75 13.95 -23.31 8.64
N ALA A 76 12.66 -23.63 8.52
CA ALA A 76 12.17 -25.01 8.53
C ALA A 76 12.83 -25.87 7.44
N ASN A 77 12.95 -25.32 6.22
CA ASN A 77 13.60 -26.01 5.10
C ASN A 77 15.06 -26.39 5.37
N TYR A 78 15.79 -25.62 6.17
CA TYR A 78 17.17 -25.94 6.53
C TYR A 78 17.27 -27.19 7.42
N PHE A 79 16.24 -27.46 8.22
CA PHE A 79 16.20 -28.60 9.15
C PHE A 79 15.56 -29.86 8.56
N ASN A 80 15.12 -29.84 7.30
CA ASN A 80 14.52 -30.99 6.62
C ASN A 80 15.51 -32.13 6.33
N ALA A 81 16.82 -31.83 6.25
CA ALA A 81 17.87 -32.83 6.07
C ALA A 81 18.31 -33.52 7.38
N ALA A 82 17.70 -33.15 8.51
CA ALA A 82 18.15 -33.58 9.82
C ALA A 82 17.47 -34.90 10.27
N PRO A 83 18.05 -35.66 11.22
CA PRO A 83 17.54 -36.98 11.58
C PRO A 83 16.09 -36.96 12.09
N PRO A 84 15.21 -37.90 11.66
CA PRO A 84 13.77 -37.91 11.96
C PRO A 84 13.41 -37.97 13.46
N ALA A 85 14.36 -38.41 14.30
CA ALA A 85 14.16 -38.58 15.73
C ALA A 85 14.20 -37.27 16.53
N THR A 86 14.66 -36.16 15.93
CA THR A 86 14.96 -34.96 16.70
C THR A 86 13.80 -33.96 16.71
N TRP A 87 13.67 -33.20 17.82
CA TRP A 87 12.59 -32.24 18.02
C TRP A 87 12.54 -31.14 16.94
N TYR A 88 13.71 -30.71 16.43
CA TYR A 88 13.79 -29.70 15.36
C TYR A 88 13.28 -30.21 14.01
N TYR A 89 13.42 -31.51 13.71
CA TYR A 89 12.86 -32.12 12.51
C TYR A 89 11.33 -32.17 12.60
N ARG A 90 10.78 -32.55 13.75
CA ARG A 90 9.32 -32.53 13.99
C ARG A 90 8.74 -31.12 13.91
N ALA A 91 9.46 -30.13 14.43
CA ALA A 91 9.07 -28.72 14.34
C ALA A 91 9.10 -28.21 12.89
N ALA A 92 10.16 -28.51 12.15
CA ALA A 92 10.29 -28.15 10.73
C ALA A 92 9.18 -28.78 9.88
N HIS A 93 8.93 -30.08 10.06
CA HIS A 93 7.91 -30.82 9.32
C HIS A 93 6.48 -30.39 9.69
N TRP A 94 6.26 -29.96 10.94
CA TRP A 94 5.00 -29.34 11.36
C TRP A 94 4.83 -27.96 10.73
N MET A 95 5.88 -27.14 10.67
CA MET A 95 5.84 -25.82 10.03
C MET A 95 5.66 -25.92 8.52
N GLU A 96 6.30 -26.86 7.84
CA GLU A 96 6.13 -27.05 6.40
C GLU A 96 4.73 -27.58 6.05
N GLY A 97 4.20 -28.48 6.90
CA GLY A 97 2.86 -29.02 6.75
C GLY A 97 1.74 -28.04 7.09
N ASN A 98 1.95 -27.13 8.07
CA ASN A 98 0.89 -26.27 8.61
C ASN A 98 1.05 -24.78 8.27
N PHE A 99 2.27 -24.30 8.02
CA PHE A 99 2.59 -22.90 7.69
C PHE A 99 2.74 -22.73 6.17
N SER A 100 1.82 -23.33 5.42
CA SER A 100 1.74 -23.25 3.97
C SER A 100 0.39 -22.67 3.54
N PRO A 101 0.34 -21.84 2.49
CA PRO A 101 -0.92 -21.35 1.94
C PRO A 101 -1.84 -22.46 1.41
N SER A 102 -1.30 -23.66 1.15
CA SER A 102 -1.97 -24.80 0.54
C SER A 102 -2.17 -26.02 1.45
N THR A 103 -2.12 -25.84 2.76
CA THR A 103 -2.34 -26.95 3.70
C THR A 103 -3.78 -27.51 3.59
N ALA A 104 -3.92 -28.84 3.59
CA ALA A 104 -5.22 -29.53 3.56
C ALA A 104 -6.16 -29.20 4.74
N ASN A 105 -5.59 -28.70 5.84
CA ASN A 105 -6.33 -28.17 6.98
C ASN A 105 -6.82 -26.74 6.70
N VAL A 106 -8.09 -26.63 6.31
CA VAL A 106 -8.82 -25.37 6.11
C VAL A 106 -8.62 -24.34 7.25
N PRO A 107 -8.61 -24.72 8.55
CA PRO A 107 -8.40 -23.75 9.65
C PRO A 107 -7.01 -23.10 9.64
N MET A 108 -5.99 -23.84 9.20
CA MET A 108 -4.61 -23.38 9.22
C MET A 108 -4.31 -22.44 8.05
N ALA A 109 -4.90 -22.71 6.88
CA ALA A 109 -4.86 -21.81 5.74
C ALA A 109 -5.58 -20.47 6.06
N ILE A 110 -6.69 -20.50 6.80
CA ILE A 110 -7.37 -19.27 7.27
C ILE A 110 -6.47 -18.51 8.25
N THR A 111 -5.82 -19.22 9.18
CA THR A 111 -4.88 -18.61 10.14
C THR A 111 -3.70 -17.94 9.45
N TYR A 112 -3.07 -18.60 8.45
CA TYR A 112 -1.98 -18.03 7.67
C TYR A 112 -2.41 -16.75 6.93
N ASN A 113 -3.57 -16.78 6.29
CA ASN A 113 -4.12 -15.61 5.60
C ASN A 113 -4.51 -14.48 6.56
N GLY A 114 -5.08 -14.81 7.72
CA GLY A 114 -5.39 -13.84 8.77
C GLY A 114 -4.13 -13.18 9.34
N LEU A 115 -3.06 -13.96 9.58
CA LEU A 115 -1.76 -13.43 9.98
C LEU A 115 -1.16 -12.54 8.89
N TYR A 116 -1.25 -12.95 7.63
CA TYR A 116 -0.75 -12.16 6.51
C TYR A 116 -1.51 -10.84 6.35
N PHE A 117 -2.84 -10.85 6.52
CA PHE A 117 -3.66 -9.65 6.61
C PHE A 117 -3.22 -8.75 7.78
N LEU A 118 -3.07 -9.32 8.97
CA LEU A 118 -2.70 -8.57 10.18
C LEU A 118 -1.33 -7.92 10.04
N PHE A 119 -0.33 -8.65 9.52
CA PHE A 119 0.99 -8.10 9.26
C PHE A 119 0.93 -7.02 8.19
N THR A 120 0.21 -7.24 7.09
CA THR A 120 0.04 -6.21 6.05
C THR A 120 -0.59 -4.95 6.63
N PHE A 121 -1.65 -5.09 7.43
CA PHE A 121 -2.33 -3.99 8.09
C PHE A 121 -1.40 -3.24 9.05
N GLY A 122 -0.69 -3.96 9.92
CA GLY A 122 0.25 -3.39 10.87
C GLY A 122 1.44 -2.69 10.22
N PHE A 123 2.05 -3.30 9.19
CA PHE A 123 3.16 -2.69 8.46
C PHE A 123 2.73 -1.47 7.66
N THR A 124 1.50 -1.42 7.15
CA THR A 124 0.99 -0.21 6.46
C THR A 124 0.89 0.97 7.42
N TYR A 125 0.43 0.73 8.65
CA TYR A 125 0.44 1.74 9.71
C TYR A 125 1.84 2.19 10.10
N PHE A 126 2.71 1.22 10.36
CA PHE A 126 4.10 1.47 10.76
C PHE A 126 4.86 2.28 9.70
N TYR A 127 4.78 1.86 8.44
CA TYR A 127 5.47 2.53 7.34
C TYR A 127 4.91 3.93 7.08
N THR A 128 3.58 4.11 7.14
CA THR A 128 2.98 5.43 6.96
C THR A 128 3.41 6.40 8.07
N ALA A 129 3.46 5.94 9.32
CA ALA A 129 3.88 6.77 10.45
C ALA A 129 5.35 7.21 10.37
N ILE A 130 6.23 6.38 9.82
CA ILE A 130 7.67 6.70 9.66
C ILE A 130 7.90 7.62 8.46
N THR A 131 7.20 7.41 7.36
CA THR A 131 7.45 8.16 6.11
C THR A 131 6.72 9.50 6.03
N PHE A 132 5.62 9.66 6.75
CA PHE A 132 4.84 10.88 6.74
C PHE A 132 4.88 11.57 8.10
N ASP A 133 5.88 12.44 8.29
CA ASP A 133 5.97 13.28 9.49
C ASP A 133 4.97 14.43 9.40
N VAL A 134 3.90 14.29 10.18
CA VAL A 134 2.81 15.26 10.24
C VAL A 134 3.26 16.59 10.89
N HIS A 135 4.20 16.54 11.83
CA HIS A 135 4.73 17.74 12.47
C HIS A 135 5.55 18.56 11.48
N GLU A 136 6.39 17.89 10.68
CA GLU A 136 7.17 18.55 9.64
C GLU A 136 6.26 19.21 8.59
N VAL A 137 5.21 18.50 8.15
CA VAL A 137 4.23 19.05 7.19
C VAL A 137 3.52 20.28 7.76
N ALA A 138 3.13 20.25 9.03
CA ALA A 138 2.49 21.39 9.70
C ALA A 138 3.43 22.60 9.85
N ASP A 139 4.70 22.36 10.20
CA ASP A 139 5.72 23.39 10.29
C ASP A 139 6.06 23.98 8.91
N ASN A 140 6.13 23.15 7.86
CA ASN A 140 6.30 23.59 6.49
C ASN A 140 5.13 24.47 6.04
N LEU A 141 3.88 24.08 6.32
CA LEU A 141 2.71 24.93 6.06
C LEU A 141 2.84 26.30 6.73
N LYS A 142 3.22 26.33 8.01
CA LYS A 142 3.46 27.56 8.76
C LYS A 142 4.58 28.41 8.13
N ARG A 143 5.70 27.80 7.73
CA ARG A 143 6.84 28.48 7.08
C ARG A 143 6.46 29.09 5.73
N TYR A 144 5.64 28.40 4.93
CA TYR A 144 5.13 28.89 3.65
C TYR A 144 3.90 29.79 3.78
N SER A 145 3.60 30.30 4.99
CA SER A 145 2.43 31.14 5.27
C SER A 145 1.11 30.53 4.76
N SER A 146 1.02 29.21 4.73
CA SER A 146 -0.14 28.45 4.28
C SER A 146 -0.80 27.78 5.46
N PHE A 147 -2.13 27.77 5.50
CA PHE A 147 -2.87 27.23 6.63
C PHE A 147 -4.15 26.53 6.19
N ILE A 148 -4.61 25.60 7.03
CA ILE A 148 -5.89 24.93 6.83
C ILE A 148 -6.98 25.84 7.39
N PRO A 149 -8.02 26.20 6.62
CA PRO A 149 -9.10 27.05 7.11
C PRO A 149 -9.74 26.49 8.38
N GLY A 150 -9.88 27.33 9.40
CA GLY A 150 -10.48 26.96 10.69
C GLY A 150 -9.52 26.31 11.70
N ILE A 151 -8.25 26.09 11.35
CA ILE A 151 -7.25 25.48 12.24
C ILE A 151 -6.04 26.41 12.37
N ARG A 152 -5.60 26.64 13.61
CA ARG A 152 -4.42 27.49 13.88
C ARG A 152 -3.13 26.79 13.40
N PRO A 153 -2.23 27.48 12.66
CA PRO A 153 -0.96 26.92 12.21
C PRO A 153 -0.07 26.45 13.36
N GLY A 154 0.61 25.31 13.17
CA GLY A 154 1.48 24.68 14.17
C GLY A 154 0.87 23.39 14.73
N ARG A 155 0.96 23.17 16.04
CA ARG A 155 0.50 21.92 16.71
C ARG A 155 -0.94 21.53 16.36
N PRO A 156 -1.95 22.42 16.38
CA PRO A 156 -3.32 22.04 16.04
C PRO A 156 -3.48 21.55 14.59
N THR A 157 -2.64 22.06 13.67
CA THR A 157 -2.60 21.58 12.28
C THR A 157 -2.02 20.17 12.21
N ALA A 158 -0.99 19.89 13.01
CA ALA A 158 -0.39 18.56 13.08
C ALA A 158 -1.40 17.53 13.64
N ASP A 159 -2.07 17.84 14.75
CA ASP A 159 -3.06 16.94 15.36
C ASP A 159 -4.21 16.60 14.39
N TYR A 160 -4.68 17.60 13.65
CA TYR A 160 -5.69 17.41 12.61
C TYR A 160 -5.19 16.51 11.47
N LEU A 161 -4.00 16.80 10.93
CA LEU A 161 -3.41 16.00 9.86
C LEU A 161 -3.15 14.56 10.31
N GLN A 162 -2.79 14.34 11.58
CA GLN A 162 -2.57 13.02 12.14
C GLN A 162 -3.88 12.24 12.24
N ALA A 163 -4.96 12.89 12.71
CA ALA A 163 -6.28 12.28 12.77
C ALA A 163 -6.81 11.92 11.37
N VAL A 164 -6.60 12.80 10.37
CA VAL A 164 -6.97 12.51 8.99
C VAL A 164 -6.13 11.38 8.42
N MET A 165 -4.80 11.41 8.62
CA MET A 165 -3.91 10.38 8.11
C MET A 165 -4.29 9.01 8.69
N ASN A 166 -4.50 8.90 10.01
CA ASN A 166 -4.92 7.64 10.64
C ASN A 166 -6.20 7.05 10.00
N ARG A 167 -7.22 7.89 9.74
CA ARG A 167 -8.46 7.45 9.08
C ARG A 167 -8.26 7.04 7.63
N VAL A 168 -7.40 7.74 6.91
CA VAL A 168 -7.08 7.44 5.51
C VAL A 168 -6.26 6.16 5.41
N THR A 169 -5.24 6.00 6.27
CA THR A 169 -4.42 4.80 6.39
C THR A 169 -5.26 3.59 6.80
N PHE A 170 -6.29 3.74 7.64
CA PHE A 170 -7.20 2.65 7.98
C PHE A 170 -7.86 2.04 6.73
N VAL A 171 -8.41 2.89 5.85
CA VAL A 171 -9.04 2.44 4.60
C VAL A 171 -8.00 1.82 3.66
N GLY A 172 -6.82 2.45 3.53
CA GLY A 172 -5.73 1.92 2.71
C GLY A 172 -5.19 0.57 3.20
N ALA A 173 -5.04 0.39 4.51
CA ALA A 173 -4.53 -0.83 5.13
C ALA A 173 -5.54 -1.98 5.02
N ILE A 174 -6.83 -1.71 5.22
CA ILE A 174 -7.90 -2.69 4.97
C ILE A 174 -7.91 -3.11 3.51
N PHE A 175 -7.85 -2.15 2.59
CA PHE A 175 -7.83 -2.43 1.16
C PHE A 175 -6.62 -3.29 0.75
N LEU A 176 -5.41 -2.91 1.18
CA LEU A 176 -4.20 -3.69 0.92
C LEU A 176 -4.32 -5.10 1.48
N GLY A 177 -4.72 -5.24 2.75
CA GLY A 177 -4.89 -6.53 3.38
C GLY A 177 -5.95 -7.41 2.69
N PHE A 178 -7.06 -6.82 2.26
CA PHE A 178 -8.08 -7.58 1.54
C PHE A 178 -7.58 -8.07 0.20
N ILE A 179 -6.84 -7.25 -0.57
CA ILE A 179 -6.30 -7.70 -1.85
C ILE A 179 -5.28 -8.81 -1.67
N THR A 180 -4.40 -8.71 -0.67
CA THR A 180 -3.37 -9.72 -0.45
C THR A 180 -3.94 -11.07 -0.03
N VAL A 181 -5.14 -11.12 0.57
CA VAL A 181 -5.81 -12.36 0.97
C VAL A 181 -6.81 -12.87 -0.08
N ILE A 182 -7.68 -11.99 -0.60
CA ILE A 182 -8.74 -12.38 -1.53
C ILE A 182 -8.15 -12.87 -2.84
N LEU A 183 -7.13 -12.18 -3.35
CA LEU A 183 -6.62 -12.45 -4.69
C LEU A 183 -6.01 -13.87 -4.80
N PRO A 184 -5.17 -14.34 -3.87
CA PRO A 184 -4.71 -15.74 -3.91
C PRO A 184 -5.82 -16.78 -3.70
N ILE A 185 -6.81 -16.51 -2.84
CA ILE A 185 -7.92 -17.43 -2.54
C ILE A 185 -8.87 -17.56 -3.75
N ALA A 186 -9.29 -16.44 -4.33
CA ALA A 186 -10.22 -16.44 -5.46
C ALA A 186 -9.61 -17.15 -6.67
N THR A 187 -8.33 -16.89 -6.93
CA THR A 187 -7.67 -17.41 -8.12
C THR A 187 -7.35 -18.91 -8.00
N SER A 188 -7.02 -19.38 -6.79
CA SER A 188 -6.77 -20.81 -6.57
C SER A 188 -8.01 -21.70 -6.65
N LYS A 189 -9.16 -21.23 -6.17
CA LYS A 189 -10.42 -21.97 -6.28
C LYS A 189 -10.93 -22.09 -7.73
N ILE A 190 -10.59 -21.14 -8.59
CA ILE A 190 -11.11 -21.05 -9.96
C ILE A 190 -10.20 -21.76 -10.98
N SER A 191 -8.88 -21.75 -10.78
CA SER A 191 -7.92 -22.23 -11.77
C SER A 191 -7.44 -23.68 -11.56
N GLY A 192 -7.59 -24.24 -10.34
CA GLY A 192 -7.03 -25.56 -10.01
C GLY A 192 -5.49 -25.62 -10.04
N ILE A 193 -4.82 -24.47 -10.19
CA ILE A 193 -3.35 -24.33 -10.21
C ILE A 193 -2.87 -24.18 -8.76
N ASN A 194 -1.70 -24.76 -8.46
CA ASN A 194 -1.06 -24.73 -7.14
C ASN A 194 -1.02 -23.31 -6.54
N GLN A 195 -1.61 -23.16 -5.35
CA GLN A 195 -1.70 -21.90 -4.60
C GLN A 195 -0.35 -21.22 -4.41
N GLN A 196 0.72 -21.97 -4.14
CA GLN A 196 2.08 -21.44 -3.92
C GLN A 196 2.58 -20.58 -5.10
N GLN A 197 2.37 -21.02 -6.34
CA GLN A 197 2.83 -20.28 -7.53
C GLN A 197 1.96 -19.04 -7.78
N MET A 198 0.70 -19.09 -7.38
CA MET A 198 -0.28 -18.02 -7.57
C MET A 198 -0.14 -16.89 -6.53
N TYR A 199 0.28 -17.17 -5.30
CA TYR A 199 0.56 -16.11 -4.30
C TYR A 199 1.60 -15.13 -4.83
N LEU A 200 2.66 -15.62 -5.46
CA LEU A 200 3.68 -14.78 -6.07
C LEU A 200 3.11 -13.94 -7.21
N GLY A 201 2.28 -14.54 -8.08
CA GLY A 201 1.64 -13.84 -9.21
C GLY A 201 0.66 -12.76 -8.78
N GLY A 202 -0.08 -12.98 -7.69
CA GLY A 202 -1.09 -12.06 -7.21
C GLY A 202 -0.54 -10.76 -6.62
N THR A 203 0.47 -10.88 -5.76
CA THR A 203 1.22 -9.71 -5.29
C THR A 203 2.08 -9.10 -6.38
N ALA A 204 2.59 -9.91 -7.33
CA ALA A 204 3.34 -9.38 -8.48
C ALA A 204 2.48 -8.44 -9.34
N ILE A 205 1.20 -8.74 -9.57
CA ILE A 205 0.30 -7.82 -10.31
C ILE A 205 0.19 -6.47 -9.60
N LEU A 206 -0.01 -6.46 -8.27
CA LEU A 206 -0.10 -5.23 -7.49
C LEU A 206 1.21 -4.42 -7.57
N ILE A 207 2.36 -5.09 -7.46
CA ILE A 207 3.69 -4.47 -7.60
C ILE A 207 3.85 -3.87 -9.00
N VAL A 208 3.56 -4.64 -10.06
CA VAL A 208 3.73 -4.20 -11.46
C VAL A 208 2.87 -2.98 -11.75
N VAL A 209 1.59 -2.99 -11.37
CA VAL A 209 0.68 -1.87 -11.58
C VAL A 209 1.12 -0.65 -10.76
N GLY A 210 1.51 -0.85 -9.50
CA GLY A 210 1.99 0.23 -8.63
C GLY A 210 3.24 0.92 -9.20
N VAL A 211 4.25 0.15 -9.57
CA VAL A 211 5.49 0.68 -10.16
C VAL A 211 5.22 1.33 -11.51
N ALA A 212 4.41 0.72 -12.38
CA ALA A 212 4.06 1.31 -13.67
C ALA A 212 3.38 2.69 -13.53
N LEU A 213 2.44 2.82 -12.58
CA LEU A 213 1.80 4.11 -12.27
C LEU A 213 2.80 5.15 -11.75
N ASP A 214 3.72 4.75 -10.88
CA ASP A 214 4.73 5.66 -10.33
C ASP A 214 5.73 6.10 -11.42
N THR A 215 6.17 5.19 -12.28
CA THR A 215 7.02 5.52 -13.44
C THR A 215 6.30 6.48 -14.39
N MET A 216 5.00 6.25 -14.68
CA MET A 216 4.22 7.17 -15.51
C MET A 216 4.13 8.57 -14.89
N LYS A 217 3.87 8.68 -13.58
CA LYS A 217 3.81 9.97 -12.89
C LYS A 217 5.15 10.70 -12.90
N GLN A 218 6.25 9.98 -12.71
CA GLN A 218 7.60 10.55 -12.78
C GLN A 218 7.91 11.08 -14.19
N LEU A 219 7.59 10.31 -15.24
CA LEU A 219 7.73 10.75 -16.63
C LEU A 219 6.88 11.99 -16.93
N GLN A 220 5.62 12.00 -16.51
CA GLN A 220 4.74 13.16 -16.71
C GLN A 220 5.28 14.41 -16.03
N THR A 221 5.83 14.28 -14.81
CA THR A 221 6.44 15.39 -14.08
C THR A 221 7.64 15.97 -14.84
N GLN A 222 8.50 15.12 -15.40
CA GLN A 222 9.64 15.57 -16.22
C GLN A 222 9.20 16.24 -17.52
N LEU A 223 8.17 15.72 -18.19
CA LEU A 223 7.61 16.31 -19.41
C LEU A 223 7.04 17.71 -19.15
N VAL A 224 6.32 17.90 -18.04
CA VAL A 224 5.80 19.21 -17.65
C VAL A 224 6.94 20.20 -17.40
N MET A 225 8.01 19.79 -16.72
CA MET A 225 9.20 20.62 -16.51
C MET A 225 9.85 21.05 -17.83
N ARG A 226 9.88 20.18 -18.85
CA ARG A 226 10.41 20.50 -20.18
C ARG A 226 9.47 21.40 -21.00
N GLN A 227 8.17 21.30 -20.78
CA GLN A 227 7.14 22.11 -21.44
C GLN A 227 6.88 23.46 -20.77
N TYR A 228 7.58 23.80 -19.67
CA TYR A 228 7.59 25.16 -19.15
C TYR A 228 8.13 26.11 -20.22
N ARG A 229 7.21 26.71 -20.99
CA ARG A 229 7.54 27.81 -21.89
C ARG A 229 8.01 28.97 -21.02
N GLY A 230 9.26 29.35 -21.18
CA GLY A 230 9.81 30.55 -20.56
C GLY A 230 8.94 31.75 -20.91
N PHE A 231 8.70 32.62 -19.93
CA PHE A 231 7.88 33.83 -20.05
C PHE A 231 8.45 34.88 -21.01
N ILE A 232 9.67 34.67 -21.54
CA ILE A 232 10.31 35.59 -22.47
C ILE A 232 10.22 34.98 -23.87
N LYS A 233 9.40 35.60 -24.72
CA LYS A 233 9.62 35.68 -26.16
C LYS A 233 10.09 37.10 -26.46
#